data_AF-A0A3A5VDX8-F1
#
_entry.id   AF-A0A3A5VDX8-F1
#
_cell.length_a   1.000
_cell.length_b   1.000
_cell.length_c   1.000
_cell.angle_alpha   90.00
_cell.angle_beta   90.00
_cell.angle_gamma   90.00
#
_symmetry.space_group_name_H-M   'P 1'
#
loop_
_entity.id
_entity.type
_entity.pdbx_description
1 polymer ?
#
loop_
_entity_poly.entity_id
_entity_poly.type
_entity_poly.pdbx_seq_one_letter_code
_entity_poly.pdbx_strand_id
1 'polypeptide(L)'
;MGGGGTAPKMKMSDALILTGVTILFGSLFMHAWVTPVQINGEDPPYTNGASMMNGDVFVVNVTLANESTVRFVLMDESGKITDAESVPMGSGDQYEKRWVISDGGYYTYEIDTKGEDATLEVDIERQYMIDMLPFPIGAFLLAYGLYQRDDEVAEDESEVLDAELDA
;
A
#
# COMPACT_ATOMS: atom_id res chain seq x y z
N MET A 1 -44.28 12.44 23.39
CA MET A 1 -43.54 12.23 22.13
C MET A 1 -42.38 11.30 22.41
N GLY A 2 -42.52 10.02 22.13
CA GLY A 2 -41.50 9.01 22.37
C GLY A 2 -41.53 8.00 21.24
N GLY A 3 -41.23 8.46 20.03
CA GLY A 3 -41.06 7.60 18.86
C GLY A 3 -39.75 6.86 18.96
N GLY A 4 -39.68 5.89 19.88
CA GLY A 4 -38.59 4.93 19.97
C GLY A 4 -38.81 3.81 18.96
N GLY A 5 -38.73 4.13 17.66
CA GLY A 5 -38.50 3.11 16.64
C GLY A 5 -37.09 2.61 16.84
N THR A 6 -36.91 1.47 17.50
CA THR A 6 -35.62 0.78 17.49
C THR A 6 -35.26 0.52 16.04
N ALA A 7 -34.18 1.12 15.56
CA ALA A 7 -33.69 0.89 14.20
C ALA A 7 -33.60 -0.63 13.97
N PRO A 8 -34.05 -1.14 12.80
CA PRO A 8 -33.94 -2.56 12.49
C PRO A 8 -32.50 -3.02 12.73
N LYS A 9 -32.34 -4.15 13.43
CA LYS A 9 -31.02 -4.72 13.72
C LYS A 9 -30.35 -5.01 12.37
N MET A 10 -29.21 -4.38 12.12
CA MET A 10 -28.44 -4.60 10.89
C MET A 10 -28.14 -6.10 10.76
N LYS A 11 -28.50 -6.71 9.63
CA LYS A 11 -28.23 -8.13 9.38
C LYS A 11 -26.71 -8.35 9.35
N MET A 12 -26.25 -9.51 9.82
CA MET A 12 -24.82 -9.78 9.91
C MET A 12 -24.18 -9.85 8.51
N SER A 13 -24.95 -10.32 7.53
CA SER A 13 -24.63 -10.29 6.10
C SER A 13 -24.21 -8.89 5.63
N ASP A 14 -25.03 -7.88 5.89
CA ASP A 14 -24.76 -6.48 5.53
C ASP A 14 -23.47 -5.95 6.18
N ALA A 15 -23.23 -6.30 7.45
CA ALA A 15 -22.01 -5.90 8.16
C ALA A 15 -20.74 -6.49 7.51
N LEU A 16 -20.80 -7.76 7.12
CA LEU A 16 -19.68 -8.47 6.48
C LEU A 16 -19.41 -7.94 5.08
N ILE A 17 -20.45 -7.71 4.28
CA ILE A 17 -20.34 -7.13 2.94
C ILE A 17 -19.68 -5.75 3.03
N LEU A 18 -20.20 -4.87 3.91
CA LEU A 18 -19.65 -3.52 4.08
C LEU A 18 -18.19 -3.55 4.52
N THR A 19 -17.85 -4.41 5.47
CA THR A 19 -16.48 -4.57 5.97
C THR A 19 -15.55 -5.09 4.86
N GLY A 20 -15.97 -6.13 4.13
CA GLY A 20 -15.20 -6.70 3.03
C GLY A 20 -14.91 -5.68 1.93
N VAL A 21 -15.95 -4.95 1.48
CA VAL A 21 -15.81 -3.87 0.49
C VAL A 21 -14.88 -2.76 0.97
N THR A 22 -15.01 -2.35 2.23
CA THR A 22 -14.16 -1.29 2.81
C THR A 22 -12.70 -1.70 2.86
N ILE A 23 -12.42 -2.95 3.27
CA ILE A 23 -11.06 -3.48 3.27
C ILE A 23 -10.51 -3.53 1.84
N LEU A 24 -11.27 -4.05 0.88
CA LEU A 24 -10.82 -4.15 -0.52
C LEU A 24 -10.49 -2.78 -1.12
N PHE A 25 -11.39 -1.80 -0.99
CA PHE A 25 -11.14 -0.46 -1.51
C PHE A 25 -10.02 0.25 -0.75
N GLY A 26 -9.99 0.17 0.58
CA GLY A 26 -8.92 0.75 1.39
C GLY A 26 -7.54 0.20 0.99
N SER A 27 -7.46 -1.10 0.75
CA SER A 27 -6.22 -1.77 0.32
C SER A 27 -5.81 -1.38 -1.09
N LEU A 28 -6.78 -1.25 -2.01
CA LEU A 28 -6.52 -0.75 -3.37
C LEU A 28 -5.88 0.64 -3.34
N PHE A 29 -6.42 1.55 -2.52
CA PHE A 29 -5.85 2.89 -2.40
C PHE A 29 -4.48 2.86 -1.74
N MET A 30 -4.28 2.09 -0.67
CA MET A 30 -2.95 2.00 -0.04
C MET A 30 -1.89 1.45 -0.99
N HIS A 31 -2.25 0.52 -1.87
CA HIS A 31 -1.29 -0.04 -2.80
C HIS A 31 -1.03 0.84 -4.03
N ALA A 32 -2.05 1.52 -4.55
CA ALA A 32 -1.92 2.36 -5.74
C ALA A 32 -1.34 3.77 -5.46
N TRP A 33 -1.23 4.15 -4.19
CA TRP A 33 -0.86 5.52 -3.82
C TRP A 33 0.63 5.68 -3.58
N VAL A 34 1.35 6.19 -4.59
CA VAL A 34 2.73 6.67 -4.46
C VAL A 34 2.71 8.19 -4.49
N THR A 35 3.37 8.83 -3.52
CA THR A 35 3.51 10.30 -3.47
C THR A 35 4.95 10.66 -3.81
N PRO A 36 5.20 11.32 -4.95
CA PRO A 36 6.54 11.76 -5.29
C PRO A 36 7.09 12.77 -4.27
N VAL A 37 8.37 12.65 -3.96
CA VAL A 37 9.12 13.55 -3.10
C VAL A 37 9.87 14.55 -3.97
N GLN A 38 9.72 15.84 -3.68
CA GLN A 38 10.49 16.89 -4.33
C GLN A 38 11.75 17.19 -3.52
N ILE A 39 12.91 17.07 -4.13
CA ILE A 39 14.21 17.52 -3.59
C ILE A 39 14.50 18.91 -4.13
N ASN A 40 14.85 19.81 -3.22
CA ASN A 40 15.48 21.08 -3.58
C ASN A 40 17.00 20.88 -3.64
N GLY A 41 17.64 21.42 -4.67
CA GLY A 41 19.09 21.29 -4.84
C GLY A 41 19.93 21.93 -3.73
N GLU A 42 19.41 22.93 -3.02
CA GLU A 42 20.12 23.60 -1.91
C GLU A 42 20.05 22.82 -0.60
N ASP A 43 19.19 21.80 -0.51
CA ASP A 43 19.02 20.97 0.68
C ASP A 43 20.17 19.96 0.82
N PRO A 44 20.46 19.51 2.06
CA PRO A 44 21.36 18.38 2.26
C PRO A 44 20.84 17.12 1.56
N PRO A 45 21.72 16.12 1.31
CA PRO A 45 21.33 14.85 0.70
C PRO A 45 20.08 14.25 1.34
N TYR A 46 19.11 13.91 0.51
CA TYR A 46 17.87 13.33 0.97
C TYR A 46 18.16 11.97 1.58
N THR A 47 17.75 11.80 2.84
CA THR A 47 18.01 10.59 3.62
C THR A 47 16.70 10.07 4.20
N ASN A 48 16.44 8.78 4.00
CA ASN A 48 15.29 8.10 4.59
C ASN A 48 15.62 6.60 4.73
N GLY A 49 14.71 5.81 5.31
CA GLY A 49 14.96 4.40 5.52
C GLY A 49 13.71 3.63 5.87
N ALA A 50 13.81 2.31 5.78
CA ALA A 50 12.72 1.41 6.10
C ALA A 50 13.23 0.09 6.69
N SER A 51 12.34 -0.57 7.42
CA SER A 51 12.56 -1.96 7.84
C SER A 51 12.30 -2.89 6.66
N MET A 52 13.26 -3.77 6.39
CA MET A 52 13.32 -4.65 5.23
C MET A 52 13.44 -6.10 5.67
N MET A 53 12.80 -7.00 4.93
CA MET A 53 13.00 -8.44 5.05
C MET A 53 14.06 -8.92 4.06
N ASN A 54 14.60 -10.12 4.31
CA ASN A 54 15.44 -10.80 3.33
C ASN A 54 14.67 -10.93 2.00
N GLY A 55 15.33 -10.45 0.95
CA GLY A 55 14.91 -10.39 -0.44
C GLY A 55 13.88 -9.33 -0.81
N ASP A 56 13.50 -8.44 0.12
CA ASP A 56 12.82 -7.19 -0.25
C ASP A 56 13.72 -6.35 -1.17
N VAL A 57 13.12 -5.51 -2.01
CA VAL A 57 13.85 -4.64 -2.95
C VAL A 57 13.45 -3.19 -2.73
N PHE A 58 14.42 -2.31 -2.49
CA PHE A 58 14.20 -0.86 -2.64
C PHE A 58 14.25 -0.50 -4.12
N VAL A 59 13.24 0.21 -4.59
CA VAL A 59 13.18 0.77 -5.94
C VAL A 59 13.12 2.28 -5.80
N VAL A 60 14.13 2.96 -6.30
CA VAL A 60 14.21 4.42 -6.30
C VAL A 60 14.25 4.90 -7.73
N ASN A 61 13.23 5.66 -8.11
CA ASN A 61 13.15 6.37 -9.37
C ASN A 61 13.50 7.84 -9.12
N VAL A 62 14.50 8.35 -9.83
CA VAL A 62 14.89 9.77 -9.75
C VAL A 62 14.72 10.40 -11.12
N THR A 63 14.10 11.58 -11.14
CA THR A 63 14.05 12.46 -12.31
C THR A 63 14.71 13.78 -11.97
N LEU A 64 15.73 14.17 -12.73
CA LEU A 64 16.47 15.41 -12.50
C LEU A 64 15.87 16.59 -13.28
N ALA A 65 15.85 17.77 -12.67
CA ALA A 65 15.46 18.99 -13.37
C ALA A 65 16.54 19.44 -14.36
N ASN A 66 17.82 19.39 -13.96
CA ASN A 66 18.97 19.79 -14.77
C ASN A 66 20.05 18.70 -14.79
N GLU A 67 21.00 18.82 -15.72
CA GLU A 67 22.13 17.89 -15.83
C GLU A 67 22.99 17.90 -14.56
N SER A 68 23.19 16.73 -13.95
CA SER A 68 24.00 16.56 -12.75
C SER A 68 24.47 15.12 -12.60
N THR A 69 25.23 14.85 -11.54
CA THR A 69 25.57 13.48 -11.11
C THR A 69 24.80 13.16 -9.85
N VAL A 70 23.95 12.15 -9.88
CA VAL A 70 23.22 11.68 -8.69
C VAL A 70 24.04 10.59 -8.01
N ARG A 71 24.28 10.75 -6.71
CA ARG A 71 24.92 9.73 -5.87
C ARG A 71 23.86 9.02 -5.04
N PHE A 72 23.87 7.70 -5.14
CA PHE A 72 23.00 6.79 -4.40
C PHE A 72 23.85 6.02 -3.38
N VAL A 73 23.41 5.95 -2.13
CA VAL A 73 24.09 5.20 -1.08
C VAL A 73 23.08 4.40 -0.29
N LEU A 74 23.38 3.14 -0.01
CA LEU A 74 22.61 2.29 0.89
C LEU A 74 23.46 1.92 2.10
N MET A 75 22.89 2.04 3.29
CA MET A 75 23.51 1.74 4.58
C MET A 75 22.66 0.73 5.35
N ASP A 76 23.32 -0.19 6.05
CA ASP A 76 22.66 -1.09 7.00
C ASP A 76 22.41 -0.40 8.36
N GLU A 77 21.80 -1.12 9.30
CA GLU A 77 21.45 -0.62 10.65
C GLU A 77 22.66 -0.13 11.47
N SER A 78 23.86 -0.61 11.13
CA SER A 78 25.10 -0.20 11.79
C SER A 78 25.69 1.09 11.20
N GLY A 79 25.06 1.64 10.16
CA GLY A 79 25.55 2.77 9.38
C GLY A 79 26.65 2.39 8.39
N LYS A 80 26.89 1.09 8.16
CA LYS A 80 27.88 0.64 7.20
C LYS A 80 27.29 0.71 5.79
N ILE A 81 28.05 1.32 4.87
CA ILE A 81 27.70 1.37 3.46
C ILE A 81 27.74 -0.05 2.88
N THR A 82 26.61 -0.49 2.33
CA THR A 82 26.43 -1.79 1.68
C THR A 82 26.49 -1.67 0.16
N ASP A 83 26.01 -0.55 -0.39
CA ASP A 83 26.13 -0.21 -1.81
C ASP A 83 26.29 1.31 -1.98
N ALA A 84 27.04 1.72 -3.01
CA ALA A 84 27.14 3.12 -3.39
C ALA A 84 27.41 3.25 -4.89
N GLU A 85 26.69 4.14 -5.56
CA GLU A 85 26.79 4.39 -6.99
C GLU A 85 26.71 5.89 -7.27
N SER A 86 27.32 6.34 -8.37
CA SER A 86 27.16 7.71 -8.87
C SER A 86 26.93 7.67 -10.36
N VAL A 87 25.83 8.29 -10.79
CA VAL A 87 25.34 8.20 -12.16
C VAL A 87 25.23 9.61 -12.74
N PRO A 88 25.94 9.94 -13.83
CA PRO A 88 25.70 11.17 -14.56
C PRO A 88 24.36 11.07 -15.29
N MET A 89 23.55 12.12 -15.19
CA MET A 89 22.19 12.17 -15.71
C MET A 89 21.96 13.54 -16.36
N GLY A 90 21.29 13.56 -17.51
CA GLY A 90 20.86 14.77 -18.19
C GLY A 90 19.62 15.40 -17.57
N SER A 91 19.28 16.60 -18.05
CA SER A 91 18.04 17.29 -17.69
C SER A 91 16.82 16.48 -18.16
N GLY A 92 15.91 16.18 -17.24
CA GLY A 92 14.71 15.38 -17.49
C GLY A 92 14.94 13.88 -17.59
N ASP A 93 16.19 13.41 -17.43
CA ASP A 93 16.48 11.98 -17.44
C ASP A 93 15.89 11.31 -16.20
N GLN A 94 15.37 10.10 -16.40
CA GLN A 94 14.91 9.22 -15.33
C GLN A 94 15.89 8.06 -15.15
N TYR A 95 16.23 7.76 -13.90
CA TYR A 95 17.05 6.61 -13.54
C TYR A 95 16.38 5.79 -12.43
N GLU A 96 16.28 4.48 -12.65
CA GLU A 96 15.81 3.52 -11.64
C GLU A 96 17.00 2.82 -10.98
N LYS A 97 17.15 3.00 -9.67
CA LYS A 97 18.08 2.26 -8.84
C LYS A 97 17.33 1.19 -8.05
N ARG A 98 17.82 -0.04 -8.14
CA ARG A 98 17.27 -1.19 -7.40
C ARG A 98 18.30 -1.74 -6.42
N TRP A 99 17.90 -1.96 -5.17
CA TRP A 99 18.72 -2.63 -4.16
C TRP A 99 18.00 -3.85 -3.61
N VAL A 100 18.54 -5.04 -3.86
CA VAL A 100 18.03 -6.30 -3.30
C VAL A 100 18.64 -6.52 -1.92
N ILE A 101 17.80 -6.59 -0.90
CA ILE A 101 18.23 -6.76 0.49
C ILE A 101 18.53 -8.23 0.75
N SER A 102 19.74 -8.54 1.20
CA SER A 102 20.15 -9.92 1.48
C SER A 102 19.88 -10.36 2.91
N ASP A 103 19.88 -9.43 3.87
CA ASP A 103 19.67 -9.73 5.29
C ASP A 103 18.55 -8.83 5.82
N GLY A 104 17.65 -9.39 6.62
CA GLY A 104 16.57 -8.60 7.22
C GLY A 104 17.11 -7.60 8.24
N GLY A 105 16.57 -6.39 8.26
CA GLY A 105 17.03 -5.32 9.15
C GLY A 105 16.51 -3.95 8.73
N TYR A 106 16.91 -2.92 9.47
CA TYR A 106 16.66 -1.53 9.06
C TYR A 106 17.74 -1.06 8.11
N TYR A 107 17.34 -0.44 7.01
CA TYR A 107 18.25 0.11 6.01
C TYR A 107 17.95 1.59 5.80
N THR A 108 18.99 2.36 5.57
CA THR A 108 18.91 3.79 5.27
C THR A 108 19.51 4.04 3.90
N TYR A 109 18.82 4.82 3.07
CA TYR A 109 19.32 5.26 1.79
C TYR A 109 19.53 6.78 1.79
N GLU A 110 20.59 7.22 1.11
CA GLU A 110 20.95 8.61 0.91
C GLU A 110 21.04 8.89 -0.60
N ILE A 111 20.44 10.01 -1.03
CA ILE A 111 20.40 10.45 -2.42
C ILE A 111 20.86 11.90 -2.48
N ASP A 112 21.94 12.13 -3.21
CA ASP A 112 22.58 13.44 -3.36
C ASP A 112 22.56 13.83 -4.85
N THR A 113 21.82 14.88 -5.17
CA THR A 113 21.65 15.42 -6.53
C THR A 113 22.71 16.45 -6.91
N LYS A 114 23.69 16.70 -6.03
CA LYS A 114 24.80 17.64 -6.23
C LYS A 114 24.38 19.08 -6.52
N GLY A 115 23.32 19.55 -5.87
CA GLY A 115 22.92 20.95 -5.99
C GLY A 115 21.72 21.20 -6.90
N GLU A 116 21.14 20.15 -7.50
CA GLU A 116 20.05 20.28 -8.45
C GLU A 116 18.72 19.76 -7.91
N ASP A 117 17.63 20.37 -8.37
CA ASP A 117 16.28 19.92 -8.04
C ASP A 117 15.98 18.57 -8.68
N ALA A 118 15.25 17.71 -7.97
CA ALA A 118 14.85 16.40 -8.46
C ALA A 118 13.49 15.97 -7.91
N THR A 119 12.82 15.10 -8.66
CA THR A 119 11.65 14.37 -8.19
C THR A 119 12.02 12.91 -7.93
N LEU A 120 11.63 12.38 -6.77
CA LEU A 120 11.89 11.02 -6.37
C LEU A 120 10.61 10.25 -6.13
N GLU A 121 10.57 9.03 -6.62
CA GLU A 121 9.56 8.05 -6.28
C GLU A 121 10.28 6.86 -5.66
N VAL A 122 9.90 6.54 -4.42
CA VAL A 122 10.50 5.42 -3.68
C VAL A 122 9.42 4.41 -3.41
N ASP A 123 9.72 3.17 -3.79
CA ASP A 123 8.86 2.01 -3.55
C ASP A 123 9.67 0.87 -2.90
N ILE A 124 8.96 0.01 -2.18
CA ILE A 124 9.51 -1.19 -1.56
C ILE A 124 8.74 -2.40 -2.09
N GLU A 125 9.39 -3.16 -2.96
CA GLU A 125 8.85 -4.44 -3.40
C GLU A 125 9.09 -5.48 -2.30
N ARG A 126 8.01 -5.88 -1.60
CA ARG A 126 8.05 -6.86 -0.51
C ARG A 126 8.10 -8.28 -1.07
N GLN A 127 9.12 -9.07 -0.73
CA GLN A 127 9.24 -10.46 -1.20
C GLN A 127 8.02 -11.30 -0.81
N TYR A 128 7.57 -11.15 0.43
CA TYR A 128 6.48 -11.96 0.98
C TYR A 128 5.08 -11.37 0.69
N MET A 129 5.02 -10.19 0.05
CA MET A 129 3.76 -9.51 -0.32
C MET A 129 2.76 -9.43 0.85
N ILE A 130 3.24 -9.17 2.07
CA ILE A 130 2.39 -9.14 3.29
C ILE A 130 1.39 -7.98 3.22
N ASP A 131 1.76 -6.90 2.55
CA ASP A 131 0.92 -5.78 2.17
C ASP A 131 -0.29 -6.17 1.30
N MET A 132 -0.24 -7.31 0.61
CA MET A 132 -1.39 -7.85 -0.14
C MET A 132 -2.38 -8.64 0.72
N LEU A 133 -2.05 -9.00 1.96
CA LEU A 133 -2.91 -9.80 2.85
C LEU A 133 -4.32 -9.21 3.08
N PRO A 134 -4.52 -7.88 3.12
CA PRO A 134 -5.86 -7.31 3.21
C PRO A 134 -6.79 -7.71 2.06
N PHE A 135 -6.28 -7.96 0.85
CA PHE A 135 -7.12 -8.36 -0.29
C PHE A 135 -7.84 -9.71 -0.09
N PRO A 136 -7.16 -10.84 0.19
CA PRO A 136 -7.85 -12.10 0.43
C PRO A 136 -8.75 -12.04 1.67
N ILE A 137 -8.39 -11.26 2.71
CA ILE A 137 -9.25 -11.07 3.89
C ILE A 137 -10.55 -10.34 3.51
N GLY A 138 -10.44 -9.21 2.80
CA GLY A 138 -11.59 -8.46 2.34
C GLY A 138 -12.47 -9.25 1.38
N ALA A 139 -11.86 -9.99 0.46
CA ALA A 139 -12.56 -10.87 -0.48
C ALA A 139 -13.30 -12.01 0.24
N PHE A 140 -12.68 -12.63 1.24
CA PHE A 140 -13.31 -13.66 2.05
C PHE A 140 -14.52 -13.13 2.81
N LEU A 141 -14.39 -11.98 3.49
CA LEU A 141 -15.49 -11.37 4.23
C LEU A 141 -16.65 -10.96 3.31
N LEU A 142 -16.32 -10.40 2.14
CA LEU A 142 -17.33 -10.05 1.13
C LEU A 142 -18.06 -11.29 0.62
N ALA A 143 -17.34 -12.33 0.22
CA ALA A 143 -17.93 -13.58 -0.27
C ALA A 143 -18.81 -14.25 0.79
N TYR A 144 -18.34 -14.30 2.04
CA TYR A 144 -19.10 -14.89 3.14
C TYR A 144 -20.33 -14.07 3.53
N GLY A 145 -20.25 -12.74 3.43
CA GLY A 145 -21.40 -11.85 3.65
C GLY A 145 -22.46 -12.00 2.55
N LEU A 146 -22.05 -12.13 1.28
CA LEU A 146 -22.95 -12.40 0.15
C LEU A 146 -23.62 -13.78 0.30
N TYR A 147 -22.86 -14.81 0.65
CA TYR A 147 -23.38 -16.15 0.88
C TYR A 147 -24.49 -16.17 1.96
N GLN A 148 -24.24 -15.54 3.12
CA GLN A 148 -25.27 -15.43 4.18
C GLN A 148 -26.49 -14.63 3.74
N ARG A 149 -26.30 -13.61 2.90
CA ARG A 149 -27.42 -12.81 2.40
C ARG A 149 -28.35 -13.65 1.52
N ASP A 150 -27.79 -14.52 0.68
CA ASP A 150 -28.57 -15.38 -0.20
C ASP A 150 -29.40 -16.39 0.62
N ASP A 151 -28.80 -16.98 1.66
CA ASP A 151 -29.51 -17.86 2.61
C ASP A 151 -30.63 -17.10 3.35
N GLU A 152 -30.35 -15.90 3.87
CA GLU A 152 -31.33 -15.05 4.54
C GLU A 152 -32.51 -14.65 3.63
N VAL A 153 -32.25 -14.36 2.36
CA VAL A 153 -33.32 -14.02 1.39
C VAL A 153 -34.19 -15.24 1.10
N ALA A 154 -33.59 -16.42 0.96
CA ALA A 154 -34.34 -17.66 0.73
C ALA A 154 -35.23 -18.05 1.94
N GLU A 155 -34.72 -17.87 3.17
CA GLU A 155 -35.49 -18.07 4.40
C GLU A 155 -36.66 -17.07 4.49
N ASP A 156 -36.42 -15.77 4.28
CA ASP A 156 -37.44 -14.72 4.31
C ASP A 156 -38.56 -14.99 3.27
N GLU A 157 -38.22 -15.48 2.07
CA GLU A 157 -39.21 -15.85 1.04
C GLU A 157 -40.05 -17.08 1.42
N SER A 158 -39.44 -18.07 2.08
CA SER A 158 -40.15 -19.28 2.52
C SER A 158 -41.13 -19.02 3.66
N GLU A 159 -40.76 -18.17 4.64
CA GLU A 159 -41.66 -17.80 5.74
C GLU A 159 -42.89 -17.03 5.25
N VAL A 160 -42.73 -16.17 4.23
CA VAL A 160 -43.86 -15.45 3.61
C VAL A 160 -44.83 -16.40 2.91
N LEU A 161 -44.31 -17.41 2.18
CA LEU A 161 -45.15 -18.38 1.47
C LEU A 161 -45.92 -19.28 2.44
N ASP A 162 -45.31 -19.72 3.54
CA ASP A 162 -45.99 -20.51 4.57
C ASP A 162 -47.09 -19.69 5.27
N ALA A 163 -46.88 -18.39 5.50
CA ALA A 163 -47.87 -17.50 6.10
C ALA A 163 -49.10 -17.23 5.19
N GLU A 164 -48.95 -17.31 3.86
CA GLU A 164 -50.06 -17.15 2.91
C GLU A 164 -50.88 -18.44 2.70
N LEU A 165 -50.29 -19.61 2.93
CA LEU A 165 -50.96 -20.91 2.72
C LEU A 165 -51.81 -21.37 3.91
N ASP A 166 -51.55 -20.85 5.12
CA ASP A 166 -52.31 -21.14 6.34
C ASP A 166 -53.48 -20.14 6.61
N ALA A 167 -53.85 -19.29 5.64
CA ALA A 167 -54.90 -18.27 5.72
C ALA A 167 -56.23 -18.63 5.04
#